data_AF-A0A9W4IZU2-F1
#
_entry.id   AF-A0A9W4IZU2-F1
#
_cell.length_a   1.000
_cell.length_b   1.000
_cell.length_c   1.000
_cell.angle_alpha   90.00
_cell.angle_beta   90.00
_cell.angle_gamma   90.00
#
_symmetry.space_group_name_H-M   'P 1'
#
loop_
_entity.id
_entity.type
_entity.pdbx_description
1 polymer ?
#
loop_
_entity_poly.entity_id
_entity_poly.type
_entity_poly.pdbx_seq_one_letter_code
_entity_poly.pdbx_strand_id
1 'polypeptide(L)'
;MLAMPKTWSSRRKPCLYNGQNIPRTIKALEKISLRQKRDRRKNNLEKKSQEYSEICGADVCLGIRIRELGKVFIFSADASGVWSFLGSQLVCAVVESLRGFKYQA
;
A
#
# COMPACT_ATOMS: atom_id res chain seq x y z
N MET A 1 56.92 -28.22 6.86
CA MET A 1 55.72 -28.00 6.02
C MET A 1 54.50 -27.93 6.92
N LEU A 2 54.02 -26.73 7.24
CA LEU A 2 52.78 -26.55 8.01
C LEU A 2 51.62 -26.48 7.00
N ALA A 3 50.71 -27.46 7.08
CA ALA A 3 49.54 -27.55 6.22
C ALA A 3 48.54 -26.44 6.56
N MET A 4 48.10 -25.69 5.55
CA MET A 4 47.05 -24.68 5.70
C MET A 4 45.66 -25.32 5.81
N PRO A 5 44.79 -24.85 6.70
CA PRO A 5 43.39 -25.27 6.71
C PRO A 5 42.62 -24.64 5.55
N LYS A 6 42.18 -25.50 4.63
CA LYS A 6 41.18 -25.20 3.59
C LYS A 6 39.81 -25.09 4.24
N THR A 7 39.28 -23.89 4.44
CA THR A 7 37.83 -23.60 4.32
C THR A 7 37.60 -22.10 4.19
N TRP A 8 37.88 -21.56 3.00
CA TRP A 8 37.33 -20.25 2.62
C TRP A 8 35.87 -20.43 2.21
N SER A 9 34.98 -20.63 3.19
CA SER A 9 33.55 -20.48 2.92
C SER A 9 33.28 -18.99 2.75
N SER A 10 33.17 -18.56 1.49
CA SER A 10 32.66 -17.25 1.11
C SER A 10 31.22 -17.12 1.63
N ARG A 11 31.03 -16.76 2.91
CA ARG A 11 29.79 -16.19 3.39
C ARG A 11 29.67 -14.80 2.78
N ARG A 12 29.16 -14.73 1.54
CA ARG A 12 28.60 -13.48 1.02
C ARG A 12 27.49 -13.08 1.99
N LYS A 13 27.70 -11.99 2.72
CA LYS A 13 26.68 -11.42 3.62
C LYS A 13 25.41 -11.19 2.80
N PRO A 14 24.21 -11.57 3.30
CA PRO A 14 22.97 -11.27 2.61
C PRO A 14 22.85 -9.76 2.42
N CYS A 15 22.50 -9.33 1.21
CA CYS A 15 22.16 -7.93 0.97
C CYS A 15 20.94 -7.61 1.86
N LEU A 16 21.00 -6.57 2.67
CA LEU A 16 19.87 -6.09 3.46
C LEU A 16 19.27 -4.89 2.73
N TYR A 17 17.96 -4.88 2.52
CA TYR A 17 17.23 -3.67 2.09
C TYR A 17 16.38 -3.22 3.28
N ASN A 18 16.59 -2.00 3.78
CA ASN A 18 15.94 -1.43 4.98
C ASN A 18 16.00 -2.33 6.23
N GLY A 19 17.13 -3.01 6.47
CA GLY A 19 17.34 -3.81 7.70
C GLY A 19 16.54 -5.11 7.79
N GLN A 20 15.83 -5.52 6.74
CA GLN A 20 15.09 -6.79 6.69
C GLN A 20 15.81 -7.81 5.79
N ASN A 21 15.75 -9.09 6.19
CA ASN A 21 16.25 -10.21 5.40
C ASN A 21 15.53 -10.25 4.04
N ILE A 22 16.26 -10.16 2.94
CA ILE A 22 15.70 -10.35 1.59
C ILE A 22 15.14 -11.77 1.50
N PRO A 23 13.87 -11.96 1.10
CA PRO A 23 13.33 -13.29 1.00
C PRO A 23 14.01 -14.06 -0.13
N ARG A 24 14.46 -15.27 0.19
CA ARG A 24 15.31 -16.13 -0.66
C ARG A 24 14.59 -16.73 -1.87
N THR A 25 13.29 -16.49 -2.04
CA THR A 25 12.46 -17.08 -3.11
C THR A 25 11.90 -16.01 -4.04
N ILE A 26 11.90 -16.29 -5.35
CA ILE A 26 11.40 -15.39 -6.41
C ILE A 26 9.95 -14.97 -6.14
N LYS A 27 9.09 -15.91 -5.71
CA LYS A 27 7.69 -15.66 -5.36
C LYS A 27 7.48 -14.63 -4.25
N ALA A 28 8.41 -14.54 -3.30
CA ALA A 28 8.31 -13.58 -2.22
C ALA A 28 8.76 -12.17 -2.66
N LEU A 29 9.74 -12.08 -3.56
CA LEU A 29 10.16 -10.82 -4.18
C LEU A 29 9.04 -10.23 -5.05
N GLU A 30 8.33 -11.07 -5.81
CA GLU A 30 7.16 -10.65 -6.60
C GLU A 30 6.06 -10.06 -5.71
N LYS A 31 5.72 -10.72 -4.60
CA LYS A 31 4.72 -10.21 -3.65
C LYS A 31 5.11 -8.86 -3.05
N ILE A 32 6.38 -8.68 -2.69
CA ILE A 32 6.89 -7.40 -2.18
C ILE A 32 6.80 -6.32 -3.26
N SER A 33 7.21 -6.63 -4.50
CA SER A 33 7.14 -5.70 -5.63
C SER A 33 5.70 -5.27 -5.94
N LEU A 34 4.76 -6.22 -5.95
CA LEU A 34 3.33 -5.93 -6.15
C LEU A 34 2.78 -5.03 -5.04
N ARG A 35 3.14 -5.31 -3.77
CA ARG A 35 2.78 -4.46 -2.64
C ARG A 35 3.36 -3.05 -2.80
N GLN A 36 4.65 -2.91 -3.11
CA GLN A 36 5.30 -1.62 -3.30
C GLN A 36 4.65 -0.83 -4.43
N LYS A 37 4.34 -1.47 -5.55
CA LYS A 37 3.66 -0.84 -6.69
C LYS A 37 2.26 -0.36 -6.32
N ARG A 38 1.51 -1.15 -5.54
CA ARG A 38 0.19 -0.78 -5.01
C ARG A 38 0.30 0.42 -4.08
N ASP A 39 1.19 0.35 -3.09
CA ASP A 39 1.35 1.38 -2.07
C ASP A 39 1.81 2.70 -2.72
N ARG A 40 2.72 2.66 -3.70
CA ARG A 40 3.11 3.83 -4.51
C ARG A 40 1.93 4.46 -5.26
N ARG A 41 1.08 3.65 -5.90
CA ARG A 41 -0.09 4.16 -6.62
C ARG A 41 -1.12 4.77 -5.69
N LYS A 42 -1.38 4.15 -4.53
CA LYS A 42 -2.26 4.69 -3.49
C LYS A 42 -1.78 6.07 -3.06
N ASN A 43 -0.51 6.18 -2.67
CA ASN A 43 0.06 7.42 -2.16
C ASN A 43 0.07 8.52 -3.24
N ASN A 44 0.36 8.17 -4.50
CA ASN A 44 0.30 9.14 -5.59
C ASN A 44 -1.12 9.65 -5.85
N LEU A 45 -2.13 8.78 -5.72
CA LEU A 45 -3.53 9.19 -5.89
C LEU A 45 -3.96 10.13 -4.78
N GLU A 46 -3.62 9.78 -3.53
CA GLU A 46 -3.84 10.62 -2.34
C GLU A 46 -3.21 12.01 -2.50
N LYS A 47 -1.93 12.06 -2.91
CA LYS A 47 -1.22 13.32 -3.18
C LYS A 47 -1.92 14.18 -4.24
N LYS A 48 -2.34 13.57 -5.36
CA LYS A 48 -3.04 14.30 -6.44
C LYS A 48 -4.40 14.82 -6.00
N SER A 49 -5.13 14.05 -5.19
CA SER A 49 -6.40 14.48 -4.62
C SER A 49 -6.21 15.69 -3.71
N GLN A 50 -5.15 15.70 -2.90
CA GLN A 50 -4.78 16.86 -2.09
C GLN A 50 -4.40 18.07 -2.96
N GLU A 51 -3.48 17.90 -3.92
CA GLU A 51 -3.06 18.99 -4.82
C GLU A 51 -4.26 19.62 -5.54
N TYR A 52 -5.22 18.80 -5.99
CA TYR A 52 -6.44 19.27 -6.61
C TYR A 52 -7.32 20.10 -5.66
N SER A 53 -7.49 19.63 -4.42
CA SER A 53 -8.21 20.35 -3.38
C SER A 53 -7.59 21.73 -3.14
N GLU A 54 -6.25 21.79 -3.04
CA GLU A 54 -5.50 23.04 -2.83
C GLU A 54 -5.60 24.01 -4.02
N ILE A 55 -5.43 23.51 -5.25
CA ILE A 55 -5.46 24.36 -6.47
C ILE A 55 -6.87 24.87 -6.75
N CYS A 56 -7.90 24.05 -6.55
CA CYS A 56 -9.26 24.37 -6.93
C CYS A 56 -10.14 24.85 -5.76
N GLY A 57 -9.64 24.82 -4.52
CA GLY A 57 -10.44 25.11 -3.33
C GLY A 57 -11.62 24.15 -3.16
N ALA A 58 -11.45 22.90 -3.60
CA ALA A 58 -12.52 21.90 -3.59
C ALA A 58 -12.38 20.96 -2.40
N ASP A 59 -13.48 20.62 -1.74
CA ASP A 59 -13.50 19.54 -0.75
C ASP A 59 -13.46 18.19 -1.49
N VAL A 60 -12.46 17.35 -1.20
CA VAL A 60 -12.24 16.07 -1.87
C VAL A 60 -12.23 14.92 -0.85
N CYS A 61 -13.00 13.86 -1.13
CA CYS A 61 -12.98 12.62 -0.37
C CYS A 61 -12.61 11.43 -1.27
N LEU A 62 -11.68 10.58 -0.81
CA LEU A 62 -11.18 9.42 -1.53
C LEU A 62 -11.33 8.15 -0.67
N GLY A 63 -12.11 7.18 -1.15
CA GLY A 63 -12.27 5.86 -0.54
C GLY A 63 -11.65 4.75 -1.40
N ILE A 64 -10.77 3.93 -0.83
CA ILE A 64 -10.09 2.83 -1.53
C ILE A 64 -10.30 1.53 -0.78
N ARG A 65 -10.94 0.53 -1.41
CA ARG A 65 -10.97 -0.85 -0.90
C ARG A 65 -9.96 -1.73 -1.63
N ILE A 66 -8.98 -2.24 -0.89
CA ILE A 66 -8.07 -3.29 -1.37
C ILE A 66 -8.76 -4.63 -1.22
N ARG A 67 -9.34 -5.14 -2.32
CA ARG A 67 -10.12 -6.39 -2.36
C ARG A 67 -9.38 -7.57 -1.73
N GLU A 68 -8.09 -7.73 -2.04
CA GLU A 68 -7.24 -8.82 -1.55
C GLU A 68 -7.11 -8.84 -0.02
N LEU A 69 -6.99 -7.67 0.60
CA LEU A 69 -6.75 -7.54 2.03
C LEU A 69 -8.03 -7.21 2.82
N GLY A 70 -9.15 -6.97 2.13
CA GLY A 70 -10.37 -6.41 2.72
C GLY A 70 -10.20 -5.01 3.34
N LYS A 71 -9.03 -4.39 3.22
CA LYS A 71 -8.71 -3.11 3.87
C LYS A 71 -9.34 -1.95 3.10
N VAL A 72 -10.00 -1.06 3.84
CA VAL A 72 -10.54 0.19 3.32
C VAL A 72 -9.65 1.33 3.83
N PHE A 73 -9.28 2.23 2.92
CA PHE A 73 -8.56 3.46 3.21
C PHE A 73 -9.47 4.63 2.86
N ILE A 74 -9.52 5.62 3.74
CA ILE A 74 -10.28 6.84 3.52
C ILE A 74 -9.31 8.01 3.69
N PHE A 75 -9.34 8.92 2.74
CA PHE A 75 -8.62 10.19 2.77
C PHE A 75 -9.65 11.29 2.56
N SER A 76 -9.57 12.36 3.34
CA SER A 76 -10.36 13.57 3.14
C SER A 76 -9.44 14.77 3.14
N ALA A 77 -9.59 15.60 2.10
CA ALA A 77 -9.00 16.92 2.00
C ALA A 77 -10.16 17.90 1.99
N ASP A 78 -10.61 18.26 3.19
CA ASP A 78 -11.72 19.16 3.41
C ASP A 78 -11.38 20.14 4.52
N ALA A 79 -11.47 21.43 4.22
CA ALA A 79 -11.15 22.48 5.19
C ALA A 79 -12.17 22.52 6.34
N SER A 80 -13.39 22.05 6.06
CA SER A 80 -14.54 22.08 6.95
C SER A 80 -14.68 20.85 7.86
N GLY A 81 -13.93 19.78 7.60
CA GLY A 81 -14.05 18.51 8.34
C GLY A 81 -15.40 17.79 8.17
N VAL A 82 -16.26 18.23 7.23
CA VAL A 82 -17.57 17.66 6.92
C VAL A 82 -17.47 16.17 6.58
N TRP A 83 -16.40 15.76 5.90
CA TRP A 83 -16.20 14.37 5.49
C TRP A 83 -15.62 13.48 6.59
N SER A 84 -15.13 14.07 7.69
CA SER A 84 -14.63 13.35 8.87
C SER A 84 -15.72 12.50 9.53
N PHE A 85 -16.93 13.06 9.62
CA PHE A 85 -18.11 12.34 10.13
C PHE A 85 -18.55 11.21 9.18
N LEU A 86 -18.39 11.44 7.88
CA LEU A 86 -18.64 10.45 6.85
C LEU A 86 -17.56 9.38 6.81
N GLY A 87 -16.37 9.57 7.39
CA GLY A 87 -15.37 8.51 7.52
C GLY A 87 -15.94 7.26 8.21
N SER A 88 -16.75 7.43 9.26
CA SER A 88 -17.44 6.32 9.94
C SER A 88 -18.59 5.72 9.13
N GLN A 89 -19.35 6.56 8.40
CA GLN A 89 -20.49 6.09 7.59
C GLN A 89 -20.10 5.56 6.21
N LEU A 90 -19.02 6.03 5.59
CA LEU A 90 -18.45 5.55 4.33
C LEU A 90 -17.74 4.21 4.53
N VAL A 91 -17.14 3.96 5.71
CA VAL A 91 -16.75 2.57 6.05
C VAL A 91 -17.97 1.66 5.98
N CYS A 92 -19.15 2.09 6.45
CA CYS A 92 -20.38 1.32 6.30
C CYS A 92 -20.89 1.27 4.84
N ALA A 93 -21.05 2.41 4.16
CA ALA A 93 -21.67 2.52 2.84
C ALA A 93 -20.77 2.00 1.69
N VAL A 94 -19.44 2.14 1.77
CA VAL A 94 -18.49 1.51 0.81
C VAL A 94 -18.42 0.01 1.06
N VAL A 95 -18.51 -0.46 2.31
CA VAL A 95 -18.63 -1.90 2.62
C VAL A 95 -19.97 -2.45 2.14
N GLU A 96 -21.06 -1.70 2.21
CA GLU A 96 -22.39 -2.12 1.73
C GLU A 96 -22.51 -2.04 0.20
N SER A 97 -22.12 -0.93 -0.43
CA SER A 97 -22.11 -0.79 -1.90
C SER A 97 -21.21 -1.83 -2.58
N LEU A 98 -20.07 -2.20 -1.97
CA LEU A 98 -19.19 -3.22 -2.52
C LEU A 98 -19.56 -4.68 -2.13
N ARG A 99 -20.61 -4.88 -1.32
CA ARG A 99 -21.34 -6.15 -1.24
C ARG A 99 -22.43 -6.24 -2.34
N GLY A 100 -22.91 -5.10 -2.83
CA GLY A 100 -23.96 -4.98 -3.85
C GLY A 100 -23.50 -5.09 -5.31
N PHE A 101 -22.22 -4.82 -5.62
CA PHE A 101 -21.66 -5.07 -6.97
C PHE A 101 -21.36 -6.56 -7.21
N LYS A 102 -22.41 -7.40 -7.25
CA LYS A 102 -22.39 -8.59 -8.09
C LYS A 102 -22.44 -8.09 -9.53
N TYR A 103 -21.33 -8.22 -10.26
CA TYR A 103 -21.36 -8.09 -11.71
C TYR A 103 -22.34 -9.13 -12.25
N GLN A 104 -23.43 -8.67 -12.85
CA GLN A 104 -24.24 -9.48 -13.74
C GLN A 104 -23.44 -9.61 -15.04
N ALA A 105 -23.27 -10.85 -15.48
CA ALA A 105 -22.46 -11.24 -16.64
C ALA A 105 -22.98 -10.63 -17.94
#